data_AF-A0A7C2J9T5-F1
#
_entry.id   AF-A0A7C2J9T5-F1
#
_cell.length_a   1.000
_cell.length_b   1.000
_cell.length_c   1.000
_cell.angle_alpha   90.00
_cell.angle_beta   90.00
_cell.angle_gamma   90.00
#
_symmetry.space_group_name_H-M   'P 1'
#
loop_
_entity.id
_entity.type
_entity.pdbx_description
1 polymer ?
#
loop_
_entity_poly.entity_id
_entity_poly.type
_entity_poly.pdbx_seq_one_letter_code
_entity_poly.pdbx_strand_id
1 'polypeptide(L)'
;MESARGKTRDETISKLADRIDSYEKYVSPHSRVMAGLAARLARRMGLTPTDINAIAEAASLHDIGLYAMNPAYHGSPGPLSLEQRMDLWRHPIIGEQQMARRDSIRHAQLLVRWHHEWWNGTGYPDMLAFEDIPIGARILRAVELYSALISDRPYRPALDEEKALEALRASAGVECDPYVAKALISLLDDLRAQAAEEHQAAEMVGSLRALPVAPPPEDAPVAGPSSEPAQPALTPDTTGERVESGDAFKTRPLIAADTLSRGRTDEYFSLTGQMSSEPAAPPHDAKPGPETLMAPASQPAAPSIISVLLRARSKDTAPSEAGEWRGWGDSRYNRKSLLGFEASVLRQIDFRSIAIALCGWARLDWYLKAWGKLIMSNDPRAWAAASSRALIEAKEQIGEDQIAELLADLYVPGSRLANPAIRRWFGETDAWWMDNLRRNIDRIEDPNLRAQAISLGIQTGDYALSFDDETRDIKRPLTTIFWRLAGRATLGPAGHPHNRTYNQPLEEFIRSSRAELLYLSLPPSHAEISGSEARNEWREVWVKGTDEPGADDVQRLMAAPQSKHSYLSLVDRLLRAGAHIKTWAFHYQDVGLASAHDVSELIKDHRPVRATYSKDLTEVPGGLRNYIIVAERSS
;
A
#
# COMPACT_ATOMS: atom_id res chain seq x y z
N MET A 1 0.63 28.21 -29.70
CA MET A 1 -0.20 28.56 -28.53
C MET A 1 -0.17 27.50 -27.44
N GLU A 2 -0.18 26.21 -27.78
CA GLU A 2 -0.15 25.08 -26.84
C GLU A 2 1.11 25.02 -25.95
N SER A 3 2.29 25.35 -26.49
CA SER A 3 3.55 25.41 -25.71
C SER A 3 3.59 26.54 -24.67
N ALA A 4 2.94 27.69 -24.93
CA ALA A 4 2.86 28.79 -23.97
C ALA A 4 1.86 28.49 -22.83
N ARG A 5 0.78 27.77 -23.15
CA ARG A 5 -0.21 27.28 -22.17
C ARG A 5 0.35 26.15 -21.30
N GLY A 6 1.21 25.29 -21.85
CA GLY A 6 1.97 24.28 -21.09
C GLY A 6 2.98 24.89 -20.12
N LYS A 7 3.80 25.86 -20.58
CA LYS A 7 4.77 26.55 -19.72
C LYS A 7 4.13 27.29 -18.55
N THR A 8 3.01 27.98 -18.79
CA THR A 8 2.27 28.69 -17.73
C THR A 8 1.65 27.74 -16.70
N ARG A 9 1.25 26.54 -17.12
CA ARG A 9 0.73 25.50 -16.23
C ARG A 9 1.82 24.92 -15.33
N ASP A 10 2.96 24.53 -15.90
CA ASP A 10 4.06 23.94 -15.13
C ASP A 10 4.66 24.94 -14.14
N GLU A 11 4.76 26.21 -14.51
CA GLU A 11 5.13 27.29 -13.59
C GLU A 11 4.12 27.47 -12.45
N THR A 12 2.82 27.31 -12.74
CA THR A 12 1.77 27.40 -11.73
C THR A 12 1.82 26.23 -10.76
N ILE A 13 2.01 25.01 -11.26
CA ILE A 13 2.19 23.80 -10.45
C ILE A 13 3.42 23.94 -9.57
N SER A 14 4.56 24.36 -10.13
CA SER A 14 5.81 24.55 -9.39
C SER A 14 5.68 25.58 -8.27
N LYS A 15 5.09 26.76 -8.55
CA LYS A 15 4.83 27.78 -7.52
C LYS A 15 3.87 27.31 -6.42
N LEU A 16 2.91 26.45 -6.77
CA LEU A 16 1.98 25.89 -5.80
C LEU A 16 2.66 24.82 -4.93
N ALA A 17 3.47 23.95 -5.53
CA ALA A 17 4.29 22.98 -4.83
C ALA A 17 5.21 23.66 -3.80
N ASP A 18 5.89 24.75 -4.19
CA ASP A 18 6.75 25.52 -3.28
C ASP A 18 5.99 26.08 -2.07
N ARG A 19 4.72 26.49 -2.27
CA ARG A 19 3.87 26.99 -1.18
C ARG A 19 3.43 25.87 -0.24
N ILE A 20 3.14 24.68 -0.78
CA ILE A 20 2.79 23.49 0.00
C ILE A 20 4.00 23.06 0.84
N ASP A 21 5.17 22.91 0.21
CA ASP A 21 6.42 22.58 0.90
C ASP A 21 6.73 23.57 2.04
N SER A 22 6.54 24.87 1.78
CA SER A 22 6.72 25.92 2.79
C SER A 22 5.72 25.81 3.94
N TYR A 23 4.46 25.48 3.65
CA TYR A 23 3.42 25.27 4.66
C TYR A 23 3.76 24.09 5.59
N GLU A 24 4.27 23.01 5.01
CA GLU A 24 4.70 21.81 5.72
C GLU A 24 6.08 21.93 6.38
N LYS A 25 6.75 23.08 6.21
CA LYS A 25 8.05 23.42 6.79
C LYS A 25 9.19 22.54 6.26
N TYR A 26 9.12 22.11 5.00
CA TYR A 26 10.26 21.52 4.32
C TYR A 26 11.32 22.60 4.04
N VAL A 27 12.58 22.27 4.33
CA VAL A 27 13.74 23.18 4.14
C VAL A 27 14.23 23.15 2.69
N SER A 28 14.07 22.02 2.01
CA SER A 28 14.45 21.78 0.62
C SER A 28 13.19 21.57 -0.23
N PRO A 29 13.27 21.69 -1.58
CA PRO A 29 12.11 21.55 -2.47
C PRO A 29 11.68 20.07 -2.57
N HIS A 30 11.05 19.57 -1.51
CA HIS A 30 10.62 18.18 -1.30
C HIS A 30 9.75 17.69 -2.46
N SER A 31 8.72 18.46 -2.83
CA SER A 31 7.79 18.11 -3.90
C SER A 31 8.49 17.94 -5.25
N ARG A 32 9.52 18.76 -5.54
CA ARG A 32 10.30 18.64 -6.79
C ARG A 32 11.21 17.42 -6.80
N VAL A 33 11.87 17.14 -5.68
CA VAL A 33 12.71 15.93 -5.53
C VAL A 33 11.86 14.67 -5.68
N MET A 34 10.70 14.65 -5.01
CA MET A 34 9.73 13.57 -5.09
C MET A 34 9.25 13.35 -6.52
N ALA A 35 8.84 14.41 -7.22
CA ALA A 35 8.38 14.32 -8.61
C ALA A 35 9.47 13.80 -9.56
N GLY A 36 10.71 14.28 -9.41
CA GLY A 36 11.85 13.80 -10.20
C GLY A 36 12.15 12.32 -9.97
N LEU A 37 12.14 11.88 -8.71
CA LEU A 37 12.42 10.49 -8.34
C LEU A 37 11.29 9.55 -8.79
N ALA A 38 10.03 9.95 -8.57
CA ALA A 38 8.86 9.20 -9.02
C ALA A 38 8.82 9.04 -10.55
N ALA A 39 9.15 10.10 -11.31
CA ALA A 39 9.23 10.03 -12.76
C ALA A 39 10.35 9.11 -13.27
N ARG A 40 11.53 9.13 -12.62
CA ARG A 40 12.64 8.22 -12.94
C ARG A 40 12.28 6.77 -12.64
N LEU A 41 11.63 6.50 -11.50
CA LEU A 41 11.18 5.17 -11.14
C LEU A 41 10.11 4.66 -12.10
N ALA A 42 9.08 5.46 -12.38
CA ALA A 42 8.05 5.13 -13.36
C ALA A 42 8.64 4.79 -14.73
N ARG A 43 9.62 5.58 -15.21
CA ARG A 43 10.33 5.29 -16.47
C ARG A 43 11.09 3.97 -16.43
N ARG A 44 11.79 3.67 -15.34
CA ARG A 44 12.50 2.38 -15.15
C ARG A 44 11.54 1.20 -15.20
N MET A 45 10.33 1.38 -14.67
CA MET A 45 9.28 0.37 -14.66
C MET A 45 8.50 0.28 -15.99
N GLY A 46 8.92 1.01 -17.04
CA GLY A 46 8.31 0.93 -18.36
C GLY A 46 6.99 1.70 -18.51
N LEU A 47 6.69 2.64 -17.61
CA LEU A 47 5.43 3.40 -17.69
C LEU A 47 5.40 4.35 -18.90
N THR A 48 4.19 4.60 -19.44
CA THR A 48 4.05 5.47 -20.61
C THR A 48 4.33 6.94 -20.24
N PRO A 49 4.70 7.79 -21.21
CA PRO A 49 4.93 9.21 -20.95
C PRO A 49 3.72 9.92 -20.30
N THR A 50 2.50 9.56 -20.68
CA THR A 50 1.27 10.09 -20.09
C THR A 50 1.18 9.79 -18.59
N ASP A 51 1.60 8.59 -18.19
CA ASP A 51 1.51 8.11 -16.81
C ASP A 51 2.62 8.71 -15.96
N ILE A 52 3.82 8.79 -16.53
CA ILE A 52 4.96 9.48 -15.91
C ILE A 52 4.59 10.93 -15.61
N ASN A 53 3.93 11.63 -16.55
CA ASN A 53 3.48 13.00 -16.34
C ASN A 53 2.42 13.11 -15.23
N ALA A 54 1.44 12.19 -15.20
CA ALA A 54 0.43 12.15 -14.15
C ALA A 54 1.04 11.86 -12.76
N ILE A 55 2.01 10.95 -12.69
CA ILE A 55 2.73 10.62 -11.45
C ILE A 55 3.57 11.80 -10.98
N ALA A 56 4.30 12.47 -11.88
CA ALA A 56 5.12 13.62 -11.54
C ALA A 56 4.28 14.81 -11.05
N GLU A 57 3.14 15.06 -11.69
CA GLU A 57 2.19 16.08 -11.23
C GLU A 57 1.58 15.72 -9.87
N ALA A 58 1.15 14.46 -9.69
CA ALA A 58 0.62 13.99 -8.42
C ALA A 58 1.65 14.09 -7.29
N ALA A 59 2.91 13.72 -7.53
CA ALA A 59 4.00 13.89 -6.57
C ALA A 59 4.20 15.35 -6.18
N SER A 60 4.14 16.27 -7.16
CA SER A 60 4.34 17.70 -6.93
C SER A 60 3.25 18.34 -6.07
N LEU A 61 2.05 17.75 -6.04
CA LEU A 61 0.85 18.32 -5.41
C LEU A 61 0.16 17.36 -4.44
N HIS A 62 0.84 16.30 -3.97
CA HIS A 62 0.22 15.24 -3.17
C HIS A 62 -0.45 15.79 -1.89
N ASP A 63 0.19 16.75 -1.24
CA ASP A 63 -0.30 17.40 -0.02
C ASP A 63 -1.10 18.70 -0.24
N ILE A 64 -1.56 18.98 -1.47
CA ILE A 64 -2.44 20.14 -1.76
C ILE A 64 -3.72 20.13 -0.91
N GLY A 65 -4.21 18.94 -0.55
CA GLY A 65 -5.37 18.78 0.31
C GLY A 65 -5.08 19.18 1.76
N LEU A 66 -3.89 18.89 2.27
CA LEU A 66 -3.47 19.27 3.62
C LEU A 66 -3.34 20.80 3.72
N TYR A 67 -2.70 21.40 2.72
CA TYR A 67 -2.60 22.85 2.57
C TYR A 67 -4.00 23.51 2.53
N ALA A 68 -4.94 22.95 1.77
CA ALA A 68 -6.29 23.49 1.65
C ALA A 68 -7.12 23.31 2.95
N MET A 69 -6.90 22.23 3.68
CA MET A 69 -7.60 21.94 4.93
C MET A 69 -7.11 22.86 6.07
N ASN A 70 -5.82 23.20 6.07
CA ASN A 70 -5.15 24.02 7.07
C ASN A 70 -5.57 23.72 8.52
N PRO A 71 -5.43 22.46 9.00
CA PRO A 71 -5.98 22.08 10.29
C PRO A 71 -5.14 22.69 11.42
N ALA A 72 -5.80 23.16 12.48
CA ALA A 72 -5.12 23.81 13.61
C ALA A 72 -4.13 22.90 14.36
N TYR A 73 -4.28 21.57 14.25
CA TYR A 73 -3.36 20.60 14.83
C TYR A 73 -2.10 20.36 13.97
N HIS A 74 -2.03 20.92 12.76
CA HIS A 74 -0.82 20.83 11.93
C HIS A 74 0.34 21.57 12.62
N GLY A 75 1.34 20.82 13.08
CA GLY A 75 2.47 21.34 13.86
C GLY A 75 2.29 21.31 15.38
N SER A 76 1.20 20.71 15.89
CA SER A 76 1.10 20.39 17.32
C SER A 76 2.14 19.34 17.73
N PRO A 77 2.81 19.48 18.89
CA PRO A 77 3.76 18.49 19.36
C PRO A 77 3.04 17.22 19.84
N GLY A 78 3.59 16.06 19.52
CA GLY A 78 3.09 14.76 19.99
C GLY A 78 2.15 14.03 19.02
N PRO A 79 1.62 12.87 19.42
CA PRO A 79 0.73 12.07 18.58
C PRO A 79 -0.66 12.72 18.45
N LEU A 80 -1.25 12.60 17.27
CA LEU A 80 -2.60 13.07 16.99
C LEU A 80 -3.66 12.22 17.73
N SER A 81 -4.71 12.89 18.24
CA SER A 81 -5.91 12.21 18.75
C SER A 81 -6.57 11.37 17.64
N LEU A 82 -7.49 10.48 18.02
CA LEU A 82 -8.24 9.72 17.02
C LEU A 82 -9.07 10.64 16.11
N GLU A 83 -9.73 11.67 16.68
CA GLU A 83 -10.50 12.62 15.85
C GLU A 83 -9.58 13.41 14.92
N GLN A 84 -8.42 13.87 15.40
CA GLN A 84 -7.44 14.59 14.59
C GLN A 84 -6.88 13.71 13.47
N ARG A 85 -6.62 12.42 13.72
CA ARG A 85 -6.21 11.46 12.68
C ARG A 85 -7.30 11.27 11.63
N MET A 86 -8.54 11.08 12.06
CA MET A 86 -9.68 10.94 11.13
C MET A 86 -9.90 12.20 10.29
N ASP A 87 -9.71 13.38 10.87
CA ASP A 87 -9.77 14.64 10.12
C ASP A 87 -8.60 14.72 9.12
N LEU A 88 -7.38 14.36 9.54
CA LEU A 88 -6.20 14.36 8.68
C LEU A 88 -6.38 13.43 7.48
N TRP A 89 -6.99 12.26 7.66
CA TRP A 89 -7.24 11.29 6.59
C TRP A 89 -8.18 11.78 5.48
N ARG A 90 -8.82 12.95 5.66
CA ARG A 90 -9.64 13.59 4.63
C ARG A 90 -8.79 14.33 3.59
N HIS A 91 -7.53 14.67 3.89
CA HIS A 91 -6.73 15.49 3.00
C HIS A 91 -6.49 14.86 1.61
N PRO A 92 -6.38 13.52 1.40
CA PRO A 92 -6.26 12.99 0.04
C PRO A 92 -7.55 13.18 -0.77
N ILE A 93 -8.72 13.07 -0.12
CA ILE A 93 -10.03 13.32 -0.74
C ILE A 93 -10.15 14.81 -1.12
N ILE A 94 -9.76 15.71 -0.22
CA ILE A 94 -9.73 17.15 -0.49
C ILE A 94 -8.71 17.43 -1.60
N GLY A 95 -7.56 16.75 -1.60
CA GLY A 95 -6.52 16.84 -2.61
C GLY A 95 -7.04 16.53 -4.01
N GLU A 96 -7.73 15.40 -4.18
CA GLU A 96 -8.43 15.05 -5.44
C GLU A 96 -9.32 16.21 -5.92
N GLN A 97 -10.13 16.78 -5.01
CA GLN A 97 -11.05 17.88 -5.33
C GLN A 97 -10.32 19.18 -5.67
N GLN A 98 -9.21 19.49 -4.98
CA GLN A 98 -8.42 20.69 -5.24
C GLN A 98 -7.66 20.59 -6.57
N MET A 99 -7.18 19.41 -6.91
CA MET A 99 -6.58 19.10 -8.20
C MET A 99 -7.63 19.26 -9.32
N ALA A 100 -8.85 18.71 -9.13
CA ALA A 100 -9.93 18.84 -10.10
C ALA A 100 -10.33 20.29 -10.39
N ARG A 101 -10.37 21.16 -9.36
CA ARG A 101 -10.66 22.60 -9.50
C ARG A 101 -9.59 23.39 -10.26
N ARG A 102 -8.43 22.78 -10.51
CA ARG A 102 -7.27 23.40 -11.17
C ARG A 102 -6.97 22.78 -12.53
N ASP A 103 -7.93 22.02 -13.08
CA ASP A 103 -7.79 21.33 -14.36
C ASP A 103 -6.55 20.42 -14.43
N SER A 104 -6.16 19.83 -13.29
CA SER A 104 -5.11 18.81 -13.24
C SER A 104 -5.51 17.55 -13.98
N ILE A 105 -4.53 16.77 -14.43
CA ILE A 105 -4.78 15.49 -15.12
C ILE A 105 -5.64 14.60 -14.23
N ARG A 106 -6.74 14.04 -14.76
CA ARG A 106 -7.67 13.20 -13.99
C ARG A 106 -6.96 12.06 -13.25
N HIS A 107 -6.00 11.42 -13.90
CA HIS A 107 -5.17 10.39 -13.28
C HIS A 107 -4.37 10.94 -12.09
N ALA A 108 -3.74 12.12 -12.23
CA ALA A 108 -3.00 12.75 -11.13
C ALA A 108 -3.91 13.03 -9.93
N GLN A 109 -5.15 13.49 -10.15
CA GLN A 109 -6.14 13.72 -9.08
C GLN A 109 -6.38 12.46 -8.23
N LEU A 110 -6.47 11.29 -8.88
CA LEU A 110 -6.70 10.01 -8.19
C LEU A 110 -5.44 9.45 -7.55
N LEU A 111 -4.28 9.66 -8.16
CA LEU A 111 -3.01 9.33 -7.51
C LEU A 111 -2.83 10.13 -6.21
N VAL A 112 -3.20 11.41 -6.20
CA VAL A 112 -3.29 12.24 -4.99
C VAL A 112 -4.31 11.69 -4.00
N ARG A 113 -5.43 11.09 -4.44
CA ARG A 113 -6.36 10.43 -3.51
C ARG A 113 -5.74 9.23 -2.79
N TRP A 114 -4.88 8.47 -3.47
CA TRP A 114 -4.43 7.15 -3.01
C TRP A 114 -2.96 7.06 -2.58
N HIS A 115 -2.22 8.17 -2.53
CA HIS A 115 -0.80 8.18 -2.16
C HIS A 115 -0.51 7.70 -0.71
N HIS A 116 -1.54 7.68 0.15
CA HIS A 116 -1.48 7.12 1.51
C HIS A 116 -2.10 5.72 1.65
N GLU A 117 -2.50 5.09 0.55
CA GLU A 117 -2.86 3.67 0.58
C GLU A 117 -1.60 2.84 0.83
N TRP A 118 -1.74 1.81 1.67
CA TRP A 118 -0.65 0.92 2.05
C TRP A 118 -0.87 -0.43 1.39
N TRP A 119 0.22 -1.07 0.95
CA TRP A 119 0.17 -2.36 0.28
C TRP A 119 -0.66 -3.41 1.02
N ASN A 120 -0.58 -3.47 2.35
CA ASN A 120 -1.34 -4.41 3.18
C ASN A 120 -2.83 -4.06 3.36
N GLY A 121 -3.29 -2.91 2.86
CA GLY A 121 -4.69 -2.48 3.00
C GLY A 121 -5.06 -1.81 4.31
N THR A 122 -4.07 -1.33 5.09
CA THR A 122 -4.29 -0.54 6.32
C THR A 122 -4.02 0.96 6.14
N GLY A 123 -3.85 1.41 4.89
CA GLY A 123 -3.72 2.82 4.53
C GLY A 123 -5.07 3.53 4.45
N TYR A 124 -5.11 4.73 3.87
CA TYR A 124 -6.31 5.56 3.75
C TYR A 124 -6.28 6.37 2.45
N PRO A 125 -7.41 6.90 1.94
CA PRO A 125 -8.75 6.97 2.54
C PRO A 125 -9.71 5.82 2.22
N ASP A 126 -9.42 5.02 1.19
CA ASP A 126 -10.30 3.95 0.71
C ASP A 126 -9.87 2.57 1.22
N MET A 127 -8.70 2.46 1.86
CA MET A 127 -8.12 1.22 2.39
C MET A 127 -7.92 0.18 1.27
N LEU A 128 -7.44 0.63 0.12
CA LEU A 128 -7.09 -0.26 -0.99
C LEU A 128 -5.90 -1.14 -0.61
N ALA A 129 -5.84 -2.36 -1.13
CA ALA A 129 -4.80 -3.33 -0.80
C ALA A 129 -4.20 -3.95 -2.05
N PHE A 130 -2.90 -4.24 -2.00
CA PHE A 130 -2.16 -4.91 -3.06
C PHE A 130 -2.35 -4.23 -4.43
N GLU A 131 -2.68 -5.02 -5.45
CA GLU A 131 -2.89 -4.58 -6.82
C GLU A 131 -4.23 -3.85 -7.02
N ASP A 132 -5.08 -3.71 -5.98
CA ASP A 132 -6.20 -2.76 -6.04
C ASP A 132 -5.68 -1.31 -6.04
N ILE A 133 -4.45 -1.07 -5.56
CA ILE A 133 -3.78 0.24 -5.54
C ILE A 133 -3.08 0.50 -6.88
N PRO A 134 -3.38 1.61 -7.59
CA PRO A 134 -2.69 1.97 -8.82
C PRO A 134 -1.17 2.01 -8.69
N ILE A 135 -0.42 1.55 -9.69
CA ILE A 135 1.05 1.56 -9.69
C ILE A 135 1.60 2.96 -9.44
N GLY A 136 0.96 3.99 -9.99
CA GLY A 136 1.33 5.37 -9.70
C GLY A 136 1.26 5.69 -8.21
N ALA A 137 0.21 5.25 -7.50
CA ALA A 137 0.05 5.48 -6.07
C ALA A 137 1.03 4.63 -5.25
N ARG A 138 1.32 3.40 -5.69
CA ARG A 138 2.37 2.55 -5.10
C ARG A 138 3.76 3.18 -5.23
N ILE A 139 4.07 3.77 -6.39
CA ILE A 139 5.29 4.56 -6.64
C ILE A 139 5.33 5.78 -5.71
N LEU A 140 4.24 6.56 -5.65
CA LEU A 140 4.17 7.74 -4.78
C LEU A 140 4.41 7.38 -3.32
N ARG A 141 3.75 6.34 -2.78
CA ARG A 141 3.92 5.90 -1.38
C ARG A 141 5.38 5.53 -1.06
N ALA A 142 6.04 4.79 -1.95
CA ALA A 142 7.43 4.38 -1.75
C ALA A 142 8.40 5.57 -1.83
N VAL A 143 8.22 6.44 -2.82
CA VAL A 143 9.04 7.64 -3.00
C VAL A 143 8.82 8.63 -1.86
N GLU A 144 7.57 8.86 -1.45
CA GLU A 144 7.23 9.73 -0.33
C GLU A 144 7.88 9.23 0.97
N LEU A 145 7.77 7.93 1.27
CA LEU A 145 8.43 7.34 2.43
C LEU A 145 9.93 7.63 2.41
N TYR A 146 10.60 7.35 1.30
CA TYR A 146 12.04 7.60 1.17
C TYR A 146 12.39 9.09 1.31
N SER A 147 11.74 9.96 0.52
CA SER A 147 11.97 11.41 0.53
C SER A 147 11.67 12.04 1.90
N ALA A 148 10.63 11.57 2.59
CA ALA A 148 10.31 11.99 3.94
C ALA A 148 11.40 11.66 4.95
N LEU A 149 12.08 10.51 4.80
CA LEU A 149 13.13 10.03 5.72
C LEU A 149 14.44 10.81 5.56
N ILE A 150 14.83 11.11 4.33
CA ILE A 150 16.08 11.84 4.00
C ILE A 150 15.96 13.37 4.07
N SER A 151 14.76 13.89 4.31
CA SER A 151 14.53 15.33 4.47
C SER A 151 14.54 15.71 5.94
N ASP A 152 15.11 16.87 6.26
CA ASP A 152 14.97 17.49 7.58
C ASP A 152 13.51 17.86 7.83
N ARG A 153 13.01 17.52 9.02
CA ARG A 153 11.69 17.90 9.51
C ARG A 153 11.83 18.70 10.80
N PRO A 154 10.87 19.58 11.15
CA PRO A 154 10.97 20.44 12.34
C PRO A 154 11.24 19.69 13.66
N TYR A 155 10.85 18.42 13.75
CA TYR A 155 10.97 17.57 14.93
C TYR A 155 11.94 16.38 14.74
N ARG A 156 12.59 16.26 13.59
CA ARG A 156 13.48 15.12 13.27
C ARG A 156 14.51 15.50 12.21
N PRO A 157 15.82 15.36 12.46
CA PRO A 157 16.83 15.53 11.42
C PRO A 157 16.69 14.45 10.34
N ALA A 158 17.15 14.73 9.12
CA ALA A 158 17.27 13.75 8.05
C ALA A 158 17.97 12.48 8.53
N LEU A 159 17.47 11.31 8.12
CA LEU A 159 18.19 10.06 8.34
C LEU A 159 19.38 9.98 7.39
N ASP A 160 20.41 9.24 7.79
CA ASP A 160 21.37 8.74 6.82
C ASP A 160 20.67 7.83 5.80
N GLU A 161 21.28 7.77 4.61
CA GLU A 161 20.68 7.12 3.46
C GLU A 161 20.54 5.60 3.66
N GLU A 162 21.45 4.99 4.42
CA GLU A 162 21.44 3.55 4.70
C GLU A 162 20.26 3.18 5.62
N LYS A 163 20.00 3.96 6.67
CA LYS A 163 18.80 3.80 7.51
C LYS A 163 17.52 4.07 6.72
N ALA A 164 17.53 5.03 5.79
CA ALA A 164 16.38 5.27 4.93
C ALA A 164 16.08 4.07 4.01
N LEU A 165 17.11 3.46 3.42
CA LEU A 165 16.95 2.22 2.65
C LEU A 165 16.51 1.05 3.51
N GLU A 166 17.02 0.92 4.74
CA GLU A 166 16.60 -0.13 5.66
C GLU A 166 15.13 0.02 6.06
N ALA A 167 14.67 1.24 6.32
CA ALA A 167 13.27 1.54 6.58
C ALA A 167 12.38 1.25 5.35
N LEU A 168 12.88 1.51 4.13
CA LEU A 168 12.18 1.17 2.90
C LEU A 168 12.05 -0.36 2.73
N ARG A 169 13.14 -1.11 2.95
CA ARG A 169 13.13 -2.59 2.94
C ARG A 169 12.18 -3.15 4.00
N ALA A 170 12.22 -2.59 5.21
CA ALA A 170 11.32 -3.00 6.27
C ALA A 170 9.86 -2.77 5.84
N SER A 171 9.57 -1.68 5.15
CA SER A 171 8.20 -1.30 4.77
C SER A 171 7.67 -2.02 3.53
N ALA A 172 8.51 -2.75 2.79
CA ALA A 172 8.10 -3.63 1.71
C ALA A 172 7.13 -4.71 2.21
N GLY A 173 6.02 -4.92 1.48
CA GLY A 173 4.97 -5.88 1.84
C GLY A 173 4.03 -5.40 2.95
N VAL A 174 4.27 -4.22 3.53
CA VAL A 174 3.42 -3.59 4.55
C VAL A 174 2.87 -2.27 4.02
N GLU A 175 3.72 -1.25 3.92
CA GLU A 175 3.34 0.08 3.40
C GLU A 175 3.58 0.15 1.90
N CYS A 176 4.72 -0.36 1.46
CA CYS A 176 5.18 -0.29 0.08
C CYS A 176 5.00 -1.64 -0.62
N ASP A 177 4.66 -1.58 -1.90
CA ASP A 177 4.75 -2.74 -2.79
C ASP A 177 6.22 -3.24 -2.83
N PRO A 178 6.49 -4.53 -2.58
CA PRO A 178 7.84 -5.09 -2.65
C PRO A 178 8.57 -4.86 -3.96
N TYR A 179 7.87 -4.95 -5.10
CA TYR A 179 8.47 -4.75 -6.43
C TYR A 179 8.87 -3.29 -6.62
N VAL A 180 7.99 -2.36 -6.25
CA VAL A 180 8.27 -0.91 -6.30
C VAL A 180 9.40 -0.54 -5.35
N ALA A 181 9.40 -1.08 -4.12
CA ALA A 181 10.44 -0.83 -3.14
C ALA A 181 11.80 -1.33 -3.66
N LYS A 182 11.87 -2.53 -4.22
CA LYS A 182 13.09 -3.08 -4.82
C LYS A 182 13.57 -2.24 -6.01
N ALA A 183 12.67 -1.86 -6.90
CA ALA A 183 12.99 -1.01 -8.05
C ALA A 183 13.50 0.38 -7.62
N LEU A 184 12.95 0.96 -6.55
CA LEU A 184 13.42 2.21 -5.98
C LEU A 184 14.81 2.07 -5.36
N ILE A 185 15.06 1.01 -4.57
CA ILE A 185 16.39 0.74 -3.99
C ILE A 185 17.44 0.65 -5.10
N SER A 186 17.17 -0.15 -6.14
CA SER A 186 18.07 -0.29 -7.29
C SER A 186 18.29 1.04 -8.03
N LEU A 187 17.24 1.85 -8.21
CA LEU A 187 17.38 3.17 -8.81
C LEU A 187 18.27 4.09 -7.98
N LEU A 188 18.13 4.07 -6.66
CA LEU A 188 18.94 4.90 -5.77
C LEU A 188 20.41 4.48 -5.78
N ASP A 189 20.68 3.17 -5.78
CA ASP A 189 22.05 2.64 -5.89
C ASP A 189 22.73 3.09 -7.21
N ASP A 190 22.00 3.05 -8.33
CA ASP A 190 22.52 3.52 -9.63
C ASP A 190 22.77 5.04 -9.63
N LEU A 191 21.89 5.83 -9.03
CA LEU A 191 22.08 7.28 -8.92
C LEU A 191 23.29 7.63 -8.05
N ARG A 192 23.58 6.84 -7.01
CA ARG A 192 24.78 7.00 -6.19
C ARG A 192 26.04 6.66 -6.97
N ALA A 193 26.04 5.55 -7.73
CA ALA A 193 27.16 5.18 -8.57
C ALA A 193 27.49 6.29 -9.58
N GLN A 194 26.46 6.83 -10.24
CA GLN A 194 26.60 7.97 -11.16
C GLN A 194 27.16 9.22 -10.47
N ALA A 195 26.65 9.58 -9.29
CA ALA A 195 27.14 10.74 -8.54
C ALA A 195 28.61 10.57 -8.09
N ALA A 196 29.01 9.36 -7.70
CA ALA A 196 30.39 9.07 -7.33
C ALA A 196 31.35 9.17 -8.52
N GLU A 197 30.94 8.64 -9.69
CA GLU A 197 31.68 8.77 -10.95
C GLU A 197 31.82 10.23 -11.38
N GLU A 198 30.74 11.02 -11.32
CA GLU A 198 30.75 12.45 -11.63
C GLU A 198 31.66 13.24 -10.68
N HIS A 199 31.65 12.90 -9.39
CA HIS A 199 32.53 13.54 -8.41
C HIS A 199 34.00 13.22 -8.68
N GLN A 200 34.34 11.96 -8.94
CA GLN A 200 35.69 11.54 -9.31
C GLN A 200 36.15 12.20 -10.62
N ALA A 201 35.27 12.30 -11.61
CA ALA A 201 35.55 13.00 -12.87
C ALA A 201 35.79 14.50 -12.64
N ALA A 202 35.00 15.15 -11.78
CA ALA A 202 35.16 16.56 -11.43
C ALA A 202 36.49 16.82 -10.68
N GLU A 203 36.88 15.94 -9.75
CA GLU A 203 38.18 16.01 -9.06
C GLU A 203 39.35 15.82 -10.04
N MET A 204 39.25 14.88 -10.98
CA MET A 204 40.29 14.65 -11.99
C MET A 204 40.43 15.85 -12.94
N VAL A 205 39.32 16.44 -13.40
CA VAL A 205 39.34 17.68 -14.22
C VAL A 205 39.88 18.86 -13.41
N GLY A 206 39.55 18.96 -12.13
CA GLY A 206 40.10 19.96 -11.21
C GLY A 206 41.63 19.82 -11.05
N SER A 207 42.11 18.59 -10.91
CA SER A 207 43.55 18.28 -10.80
C SER A 207 44.30 18.56 -12.10
N LEU A 208 43.70 18.29 -13.26
CA LEU A 208 44.30 18.60 -14.58
C LEU A 208 44.37 20.11 -14.85
N ARG A 209 43.37 20.88 -14.38
CA ARG A 209 43.39 22.36 -14.43
C ARG A 209 44.38 23.00 -13.46
N ALA A 210 44.82 22.27 -12.42
CA ALA A 210 45.81 22.73 -11.45
C ALA A 210 47.27 22.46 -11.87
N LEU A 211 47.49 21.83 -13.03
CA LEU A 211 48.83 21.67 -13.59
C LEU A 211 49.39 23.04 -14.03
N PRO A 212 50.63 23.39 -13.65
CA PRO A 212 51.23 24.65 -14.08
C PRO A 212 51.38 24.66 -15.60
N VAL A 213 50.79 25.67 -16.25
CA VAL A 213 51.04 25.94 -17.67
C VAL A 213 52.53 26.27 -17.80
N ALA A 214 53.27 25.44 -18.55
CA ALA A 214 54.69 25.67 -18.79
C ALA A 214 54.87 27.03 -19.51
N PRO A 215 55.82 27.88 -19.08
CA PRO A 215 56.12 29.10 -19.80
C PRO A 215 56.59 28.76 -21.23
N PRO A 216 56.27 29.58 -22.24
CA PRO A 216 56.71 29.34 -23.60
C PRO A 216 58.24 29.33 -23.66
N PRO A 217 58.85 28.46 -24.50
CA PRO A 217 60.30 28.35 -24.58
C PRO A 217 60.90 29.62 -25.21
N GLU A 218 61.76 30.31 -24.46
CA GLU A 218 62.64 31.35 -24.96
C GLU A 218 63.91 30.73 -25.58
N ASP A 219 64.35 31.35 -26.67
CA ASP A 219 65.62 31.19 -27.40
C ASP A 219 65.81 30.02 -28.39
N ALA A 220 65.49 30.31 -29.65
CA ALA A 220 66.22 29.80 -30.82
C ALA A 220 66.63 31.00 -31.71
N PRO A 221 67.81 30.99 -32.36
CA PRO A 221 68.58 32.19 -32.68
C PRO A 221 68.08 32.95 -33.91
N VAL A 222 68.13 34.28 -33.82
CA VAL A 222 67.87 35.25 -34.89
C VAL A 222 69.09 35.39 -35.79
N ALA A 223 68.91 35.24 -37.11
CA ALA A 223 69.89 35.60 -38.13
C ALA A 223 69.38 36.77 -38.98
N GLY A 224 70.03 37.93 -38.84
CA GLY A 224 70.34 38.88 -39.91
C GLY A 224 69.24 39.82 -40.47
N PRO A 225 69.51 41.14 -40.65
CA PRO A 225 68.48 42.16 -40.90
C PRO A 225 68.28 42.48 -42.39
N SER A 226 67.17 43.14 -42.77
CA SER A 226 67.16 44.34 -43.65
C SER A 226 65.73 44.87 -43.96
N SER A 227 65.58 46.18 -43.75
CA SER A 227 64.73 47.18 -44.47
C SER A 227 63.18 47.10 -44.50
N GLU A 228 62.55 47.90 -43.62
CA GLU A 228 61.68 49.10 -43.88
C GLU A 228 60.60 49.13 -45.01
N PRO A 229 59.60 50.06 -45.01
CA PRO A 229 58.92 50.79 -43.89
C PRO A 229 57.39 51.05 -44.09
N ALA A 230 56.80 51.77 -43.11
CA ALA A 230 55.65 52.72 -43.16
C ALA A 230 54.21 52.18 -43.28
N GLN A 231 53.38 52.23 -42.22
CA GLN A 231 52.46 53.31 -41.75
C GLN A 231 51.17 53.47 -42.59
N PRO A 232 50.04 54.10 -42.12
CA PRO A 232 49.74 54.76 -40.83
C PRO A 232 48.36 54.35 -40.20
N ALA A 233 48.19 54.40 -38.89
CA ALA A 233 47.63 55.49 -38.04
C ALA A 233 46.10 55.68 -38.06
N LEU A 234 45.45 55.66 -36.88
CA LEU A 234 44.97 56.87 -36.18
C LEU A 234 44.15 56.52 -34.93
N THR A 235 44.51 57.17 -33.82
CA THR A 235 43.78 57.38 -32.56
C THR A 235 42.73 58.50 -32.74
N PRO A 236 41.86 58.90 -31.77
CA PRO A 236 42.20 59.48 -30.44
C PRO A 236 41.43 58.82 -29.26
N ASP A 237 41.96 58.72 -28.03
CA ASP A 237 42.07 59.76 -26.96
C ASP A 237 40.69 60.06 -26.30
N THR A 238 40.47 60.21 -24.98
CA THR A 238 41.30 60.45 -23.78
C THR A 238 40.42 60.33 -22.50
N THR A 239 41.07 60.26 -21.32
CA THR A 239 40.60 60.62 -19.94
C THR A 239 39.55 59.71 -19.26
N GLY A 240 39.61 59.35 -17.97
CA GLY A 240 40.45 59.68 -16.81
C GLY A 240 39.74 59.19 -15.53
N GLU A 241 40.51 58.81 -14.49
CA GLU A 241 40.16 58.76 -13.05
C GLU A 241 39.29 57.61 -12.44
N ARG A 242 39.99 56.55 -11.99
CA ARG A 242 40.28 56.08 -10.59
C ARG A 242 39.21 56.12 -9.44
N VAL A 243 39.32 55.08 -8.58
CA VAL A 243 38.93 54.92 -7.13
C VAL A 243 37.56 54.23 -6.91
N GLU A 244 37.33 53.16 -6.13
CA GLU A 244 38.11 52.29 -5.21
C GLU A 244 37.37 50.94 -4.94
N SER A 245 38.14 49.91 -4.56
CA SER A 245 37.90 48.76 -3.63
C SER A 245 36.47 48.34 -3.20
N GLY A 246 36.13 47.07 -2.92
CA GLY A 246 36.92 45.84 -2.72
C GLY A 246 36.00 44.71 -2.19
N ASP A 247 36.43 43.47 -2.45
CA ASP A 247 36.12 42.16 -1.84
C ASP A 247 34.65 41.68 -1.78
N ALA A 248 34.19 40.60 -2.42
CA ALA A 248 34.76 39.29 -2.78
C ALA A 248 35.27 38.47 -1.57
N PHE A 249 34.40 37.67 -0.95
CA PHE A 249 34.82 36.58 -0.08
C PHE A 249 34.44 35.20 -0.62
N LYS A 250 35.52 34.43 -0.82
CA LYS A 250 35.58 33.05 -1.26
C LYS A 250 35.27 32.11 -0.09
N THR A 251 34.64 30.99 -0.45
CA THR A 251 34.58 29.71 0.25
C THR A 251 35.96 29.12 0.55
N ARG A 252 36.19 28.57 1.76
CA ARG A 252 37.02 27.35 2.06
C ARG A 252 37.06 26.99 3.59
N PRO A 253 37.65 25.85 4.06
CA PRO A 253 36.96 24.61 4.48
C PRO A 253 37.27 24.14 5.95
N LEU A 254 36.81 22.92 6.29
CA LEU A 254 36.98 22.11 7.52
C LEU A 254 38.39 22.02 8.15
N ILE A 255 38.50 21.94 9.50
CA ILE A 255 39.33 21.01 10.34
C ILE A 255 38.70 20.85 11.76
N ALA A 256 38.97 19.71 12.41
CA ALA A 256 38.40 19.10 13.63
C ALA A 256 39.03 19.46 15.02
N ALA A 257 38.34 18.95 16.08
CA ALA A 257 38.73 18.63 17.49
C ALA A 257 38.99 19.83 18.46
N ASP A 258 38.61 19.86 19.75
CA ASP A 258 38.20 18.82 20.71
C ASP A 258 37.50 19.43 21.96
N THR A 259 36.88 18.57 22.78
CA THR A 259 36.57 18.64 24.24
C THR A 259 35.33 19.36 24.86
N LEU A 260 34.55 18.50 25.56
CA LEU A 260 33.87 18.61 26.88
C LEU A 260 32.36 18.94 26.98
N SER A 261 31.60 17.86 27.23
CA SER A 261 30.80 17.60 28.45
C SER A 261 29.29 17.37 28.29
N ARG A 262 28.94 16.07 28.35
CA ARG A 262 27.85 15.39 29.10
C ARG A 262 26.39 15.78 28.84
N GLY A 263 25.61 14.75 28.46
CA GLY A 263 24.20 14.63 28.82
C GLY A 263 23.41 13.54 28.11
N ARG A 264 23.62 12.27 28.49
CA ARG A 264 22.74 11.07 28.41
C ARG A 264 21.72 10.96 27.24
N THR A 265 21.84 9.87 26.48
CA THR A 265 20.93 8.69 26.55
C THR A 265 21.52 7.54 25.73
N ASP A 266 22.02 6.51 26.42
CA ASP A 266 22.13 5.16 25.87
C ASP A 266 20.88 4.40 26.32
N GLU A 267 20.31 3.59 25.43
CA GLU A 267 20.20 2.13 25.62
C GLU A 267 19.23 1.52 24.60
N TYR A 268 19.76 0.55 23.83
CA TYR A 268 19.27 -0.83 23.64
C TYR A 268 19.52 -1.32 22.21
N PHE A 269 20.64 -2.03 22.00
CA PHE A 269 20.68 -3.20 21.11
C PHE A 269 21.84 -4.13 21.47
N SER A 270 21.50 -5.43 21.46
CA SER A 270 22.36 -6.58 21.16
C SER A 270 23.30 -7.11 22.26
N LEU A 271 22.95 -8.31 22.76
CA LEU A 271 23.92 -9.28 23.24
C LEU A 271 23.66 -10.64 22.57
N THR A 272 24.53 -10.98 21.61
CA THR A 272 24.93 -12.35 21.33
C THR A 272 26.22 -12.63 22.10
N GLY A 273 26.28 -13.75 22.81
CA GLY A 273 27.49 -14.26 23.45
C GLY A 273 27.48 -15.78 23.54
N GLN A 274 28.35 -16.42 22.77
CA GLN A 274 28.72 -17.84 22.87
C GLN A 274 29.50 -18.11 24.16
N MET A 275 29.36 -19.30 24.77
CA MET A 275 30.48 -20.12 25.27
C MET A 275 30.07 -21.60 25.47
N SER A 276 30.80 -22.46 24.75
CA SER A 276 31.27 -23.85 24.94
C SER A 276 30.89 -24.68 26.18
N SER A 277 30.49 -25.95 25.96
CA SER A 277 31.19 -27.17 26.45
C SER A 277 30.45 -28.49 26.11
N GLU A 278 31.22 -29.48 25.67
CA GLU A 278 30.91 -30.94 25.57
C GLU A 278 31.81 -31.67 26.61
N PRO A 279 31.74 -33.01 26.87
CA PRO A 279 30.99 -34.10 26.20
C PRO A 279 30.32 -35.15 27.15
N ALA A 280 29.51 -36.09 26.61
CA ALA A 280 29.47 -37.53 26.99
C ALA A 280 28.37 -38.34 26.25
N ALA A 281 28.70 -39.57 25.84
CA ALA A 281 27.84 -40.66 25.33
C ALA A 281 28.29 -42.00 26.00
N PRO A 282 27.74 -43.22 25.73
CA PRO A 282 26.53 -43.71 25.02
C PRO A 282 25.81 -44.84 25.86
N PRO A 283 25.21 -45.97 25.37
CA PRO A 283 24.59 -46.36 24.07
C PRO A 283 23.17 -47.04 24.21
N HIS A 284 22.47 -47.32 23.10
CA HIS A 284 21.98 -48.68 22.73
C HIS A 284 21.12 -48.74 21.45
N ASP A 285 21.58 -49.63 20.56
CA ASP A 285 20.98 -50.44 19.48
C ASP A 285 19.45 -50.48 19.24
N ALA A 286 19.05 -50.40 17.96
CA ALA A 286 18.58 -51.56 17.16
C ALA A 286 17.97 -51.14 15.81
N LYS A 287 18.46 -51.76 14.71
CA LYS A 287 17.75 -51.90 13.41
C LYS A 287 16.96 -53.22 13.41
N PRO A 288 15.90 -53.35 12.59
CA PRO A 288 16.07 -54.00 11.28
C PRO A 288 15.23 -53.38 10.14
N GLY A 289 15.67 -53.56 8.88
CA GLY A 289 14.85 -53.40 7.66
C GLY A 289 14.29 -54.76 7.21
N PRO A 290 14.12 -55.04 5.89
CA PRO A 290 13.68 -54.20 4.77
C PRO A 290 12.42 -54.80 4.09
N GLU A 291 11.60 -54.05 3.34
CA GLU A 291 10.63 -54.70 2.43
C GLU A 291 10.24 -53.85 1.20
N THR A 292 10.89 -54.22 0.09
CA THR A 292 10.34 -54.54 -1.23
C THR A 292 9.40 -53.56 -1.95
N LEU A 293 9.98 -52.98 -3.02
CA LEU A 293 9.35 -52.35 -4.17
C LEU A 293 8.37 -53.29 -4.90
N MET A 294 7.14 -52.82 -5.16
CA MET A 294 6.32 -53.25 -6.29
C MET A 294 5.77 -52.03 -7.03
N ALA A 295 6.09 -51.92 -8.31
CA ALA A 295 5.38 -51.09 -9.26
C ALA A 295 4.09 -51.81 -9.73
N PRO A 296 3.07 -51.05 -10.16
CA PRO A 296 2.42 -51.45 -11.39
C PRO A 296 2.24 -50.30 -12.39
N ALA A 297 2.08 -50.72 -13.64
CA ALA A 297 2.14 -49.94 -14.86
C ALA A 297 0.86 -49.12 -15.18
N SER A 298 1.14 -48.08 -15.96
CA SER A 298 0.32 -47.19 -16.79
C SER A 298 -1.07 -47.66 -17.26
N GLN A 299 -2.06 -46.77 -17.10
CA GLN A 299 -3.05 -46.42 -18.15
C GLN A 299 -3.33 -44.90 -18.10
N PRO A 300 -3.58 -44.24 -19.26
CA PRO A 300 -3.76 -42.79 -19.32
C PRO A 300 -5.22 -42.42 -19.03
N ALA A 301 -5.47 -41.76 -17.89
CA ALA A 301 -6.73 -41.08 -17.66
C ALA A 301 -6.69 -39.70 -18.34
N ALA A 302 -7.66 -39.44 -19.21
CA ALA A 302 -7.86 -38.14 -19.86
C ALA A 302 -7.87 -36.99 -18.84
N PRO A 303 -7.28 -35.82 -19.14
CA PRO A 303 -7.21 -34.73 -18.20
C PRO A 303 -8.62 -34.24 -17.86
N SER A 304 -8.98 -34.32 -16.58
CA SER A 304 -10.21 -33.73 -16.07
C SER A 304 -10.18 -32.22 -16.33
N ILE A 305 -11.33 -31.65 -16.74
CA ILE A 305 -11.52 -30.21 -16.99
C ILE A 305 -11.07 -29.33 -15.81
N ILE A 306 -10.96 -29.89 -14.60
CA ILE A 306 -10.44 -29.21 -13.41
C ILE A 306 -8.91 -29.06 -13.44
N SER A 307 -8.16 -29.95 -14.10
CA SER A 307 -6.70 -29.84 -14.28
C SER A 307 -6.27 -28.78 -15.30
N VAL A 308 -7.18 -28.37 -16.19
CA VAL A 308 -6.99 -27.23 -17.10
C VAL A 308 -7.36 -25.91 -16.42
N LEU A 309 -8.28 -25.92 -15.44
CA LEU A 309 -8.64 -24.73 -14.65
C LEU A 309 -7.68 -24.48 -13.46
N LEU A 310 -7.10 -25.54 -12.87
CA LEU A 310 -6.04 -25.45 -11.85
C LEU A 310 -4.63 -25.24 -12.44
N ARG A 311 -4.54 -25.02 -13.76
CA ARG A 311 -3.35 -24.41 -14.39
C ARG A 311 -3.17 -22.93 -14.06
N ALA A 312 -4.13 -22.32 -13.36
CA ALA A 312 -3.88 -21.17 -12.48
C ALA A 312 -3.07 -21.59 -11.23
N ARG A 313 -2.01 -22.38 -11.46
CA ARG A 313 -0.78 -22.25 -10.68
C ARG A 313 -0.40 -20.77 -10.73
N SER A 314 0.10 -20.26 -9.63
CA SER A 314 0.97 -19.10 -9.52
C SER A 314 2.27 -19.26 -10.35
N LYS A 315 2.14 -19.66 -11.62
CA LYS A 315 3.19 -19.88 -12.63
C LYS A 315 2.78 -19.42 -14.03
N ASP A 316 1.74 -18.58 -14.14
CA ASP A 316 1.64 -17.55 -15.20
C ASP A 316 1.97 -16.16 -14.65
N THR A 317 2.74 -16.09 -13.55
CA THR A 317 3.90 -15.21 -13.58
C THR A 317 5.00 -16.01 -14.28
N ALA A 318 4.93 -16.10 -15.61
CA ALA A 318 6.18 -16.10 -16.35
C ALA A 318 7.00 -14.93 -15.76
N PRO A 319 8.32 -15.09 -15.52
CA PRO A 319 9.14 -13.91 -15.28
C PRO A 319 8.76 -12.97 -16.42
N SER A 320 8.23 -11.79 -16.11
CA SER A 320 8.07 -10.80 -17.17
C SER A 320 9.45 -10.76 -17.79
N GLU A 321 9.55 -11.07 -19.09
CA GLU A 321 10.71 -10.61 -19.84
C GLU A 321 10.92 -9.18 -19.39
N ALA A 322 12.06 -8.94 -18.74
CA ALA A 322 12.31 -7.68 -18.09
C ALA A 322 12.05 -6.57 -19.11
N GLY A 323 11.06 -5.72 -18.85
CA GLY A 323 10.96 -4.42 -19.53
C GLY A 323 9.71 -4.04 -20.30
N GLU A 324 8.62 -4.81 -20.35
CA GLU A 324 7.39 -4.32 -21.01
C GLU A 324 6.15 -4.35 -20.11
N TRP A 325 6.05 -3.33 -19.24
CA TRP A 325 4.76 -2.92 -18.69
C TRP A 325 3.87 -2.39 -19.83
N ARG A 326 2.80 -3.11 -20.15
CA ARG A 326 1.91 -2.85 -21.31
C ARG A 326 0.88 -1.75 -21.09
N GLY A 327 1.27 -0.67 -20.40
CA GLY A 327 0.33 0.42 -20.11
C GLY A 327 -0.70 0.06 -19.03
N TRP A 328 -1.59 1.01 -18.76
CA TRP A 328 -2.67 0.83 -17.78
C TRP A 328 -3.74 -0.21 -18.18
N GLY A 329 -3.87 -0.55 -19.47
CA GLY A 329 -4.93 -1.42 -19.97
C GLY A 329 -4.88 -2.86 -19.43
N ASP A 330 -3.68 -3.36 -19.16
CA ASP A 330 -3.46 -4.69 -18.55
C ASP A 330 -3.40 -4.64 -17.02
N SER A 331 -3.42 -3.43 -16.46
CA SER A 331 -3.33 -3.24 -15.03
C SER A 331 -4.71 -3.36 -14.41
N ARG A 332 -4.96 -4.52 -13.80
CA ARG A 332 -6.24 -4.91 -13.18
C ARG A 332 -6.52 -4.11 -11.88
N TYR A 333 -6.56 -2.78 -11.97
CA TYR A 333 -6.85 -1.91 -10.83
C TYR A 333 -8.33 -1.87 -10.49
N ASN A 334 -8.57 -1.74 -9.19
CA ASN A 334 -9.83 -1.35 -8.55
C ASN A 334 -11.07 -2.15 -8.97
N ARG A 335 -11.18 -3.37 -8.43
CA ARG A 335 -12.42 -4.16 -8.47
C ARG A 335 -13.32 -3.94 -7.24
N LYS A 336 -12.99 -3.01 -6.32
CA LYS A 336 -13.66 -2.92 -5.01
C LYS A 336 -14.08 -1.52 -4.58
N SER A 337 -15.02 -1.53 -3.65
CA SER A 337 -15.68 -0.38 -3.04
C SER A 337 -14.73 0.78 -2.74
N LEU A 338 -15.17 1.98 -3.13
CA LEU A 338 -14.63 3.21 -2.61
C LEU A 338 -15.15 3.41 -1.19
N LEU A 339 -14.42 2.95 -0.18
CA LEU A 339 -14.84 3.05 1.22
C LEU A 339 -15.17 4.51 1.62
N GLY A 340 -14.41 5.48 1.12
CA GLY A 340 -14.73 6.89 1.33
C GLY A 340 -16.08 7.32 0.71
N PHE A 341 -16.46 6.73 -0.42
CA PHE A 341 -17.79 6.93 -1.04
C PHE A 341 -18.89 6.24 -0.23
N GLU A 342 -18.69 4.99 0.18
CA GLU A 342 -19.64 4.25 1.03
C GLU A 342 -19.93 5.01 2.33
N ALA A 343 -18.87 5.41 3.04
CA ALA A 343 -18.98 6.20 4.25
C ALA A 343 -19.68 7.54 4.00
N SER A 344 -19.33 8.26 2.93
CA SER A 344 -19.96 9.53 2.59
C SER A 344 -21.48 9.41 2.34
N VAL A 345 -21.91 8.36 1.65
CA VAL A 345 -23.34 8.10 1.40
C VAL A 345 -24.06 7.71 2.68
N LEU A 346 -23.50 6.78 3.47
CA LEU A 346 -24.14 6.33 4.70
C LEU A 346 -24.26 7.45 5.73
N ARG A 347 -23.34 8.42 5.75
CA ARG A 347 -23.43 9.60 6.63
C ARG A 347 -24.63 10.51 6.32
N GLN A 348 -25.23 10.40 5.14
CA GLN A 348 -26.41 11.15 4.72
C GLN A 348 -27.73 10.45 5.07
N ILE A 349 -27.66 9.21 5.56
CA ILE A 349 -28.83 8.42 5.97
C ILE A 349 -28.95 8.51 7.49
N ASP A 350 -30.15 8.83 7.97
CA ASP A 350 -30.43 8.81 9.41
C ASP A 350 -30.74 7.39 9.86
N PHE A 351 -29.92 6.86 10.78
CA PHE A 351 -30.08 5.56 11.42
C PHE A 351 -29.24 5.49 12.69
N ARG A 352 -29.71 4.71 13.66
CA ARG A 352 -29.01 4.40 14.92
C ARG A 352 -28.35 3.03 14.90
N SER A 353 -28.94 2.08 14.15
CA SER A 353 -28.46 0.72 14.03
C SER A 353 -28.39 0.26 12.57
N ILE A 354 -27.35 -0.52 12.25
CA ILE A 354 -27.09 -1.02 10.90
C ILE A 354 -26.75 -2.51 10.92
N ALA A 355 -27.31 -3.24 9.97
CA ALA A 355 -26.98 -4.62 9.68
C ALA A 355 -26.13 -4.70 8.40
N ILE A 356 -24.90 -5.18 8.53
CA ILE A 356 -23.96 -5.35 7.41
C ILE A 356 -23.88 -6.85 7.13
N ALA A 357 -24.48 -7.29 6.02
CA ALA A 357 -24.63 -8.72 5.76
C ALA A 357 -23.32 -9.40 5.30
N LEU A 358 -22.45 -8.64 4.63
CA LEU A 358 -21.14 -9.05 4.14
C LEU A 358 -20.11 -7.98 4.53
N CYS A 359 -19.49 -8.13 5.71
CA CYS A 359 -18.56 -7.12 6.22
C CYS A 359 -17.14 -7.23 5.66
N GLY A 360 -16.71 -8.42 5.19
CA GLY A 360 -15.33 -8.62 4.72
C GLY A 360 -14.30 -8.25 5.80
N TRP A 361 -13.41 -7.29 5.48
CA TRP A 361 -12.42 -6.75 6.42
C TRP A 361 -12.99 -5.80 7.48
N ALA A 362 -14.31 -5.59 7.51
CA ALA A 362 -15.00 -4.71 8.45
C ALA A 362 -14.53 -3.23 8.42
N ARG A 363 -13.99 -2.79 7.29
CA ARG A 363 -13.45 -1.44 7.12
C ARG A 363 -14.51 -0.37 7.28
N LEU A 364 -15.70 -0.60 6.71
CA LEU A 364 -16.85 0.28 6.89
C LEU A 364 -17.31 0.31 8.34
N ASP A 365 -17.30 -0.84 9.01
CA ASP A 365 -17.67 -0.99 10.41
C ASP A 365 -16.82 -0.09 11.31
N TRP A 366 -15.52 0.08 10.99
CA TRP A 366 -14.63 0.97 11.73
C TRP A 366 -15.13 2.42 11.73
N TYR A 367 -15.53 2.95 10.57
CA TYR A 367 -16.08 4.30 10.46
C TYR A 367 -17.41 4.43 11.19
N LEU A 368 -18.28 3.43 11.07
CA LEU A 368 -19.57 3.40 11.75
C LEU A 368 -19.40 3.35 13.29
N LYS A 369 -18.37 2.64 13.76
CA LYS A 369 -17.99 2.55 15.17
C LYS A 369 -17.56 3.93 15.67
N ALA A 370 -16.74 4.64 14.89
CA ALA A 370 -16.35 6.02 15.16
C ALA A 370 -17.53 7.00 15.23
N TRP A 371 -18.61 6.72 14.49
CA TRP A 371 -19.83 7.53 14.51
C TRP A 371 -20.82 7.11 15.60
N GLY A 372 -20.44 6.19 16.48
CA GLY A 372 -21.27 5.71 17.58
C GLY A 372 -22.50 4.91 17.14
N LYS A 373 -22.50 4.34 15.93
CA LYS A 373 -23.61 3.51 15.43
C LYS A 373 -23.59 2.14 16.10
N LEU A 374 -24.78 1.57 16.34
CA LEU A 374 -24.93 0.17 16.72
C LEU A 374 -24.76 -0.72 15.48
N ILE A 375 -23.74 -1.56 15.47
CA ILE A 375 -23.35 -2.38 14.33
C ILE A 375 -23.67 -3.84 14.60
N MET A 376 -24.41 -4.44 13.68
CA MET A 376 -24.61 -5.88 13.56
C MET A 376 -23.90 -6.33 12.29
N SER A 377 -22.72 -6.93 12.43
CA SER A 377 -21.91 -7.33 11.28
C SER A 377 -21.96 -8.82 11.08
N ASN A 378 -22.09 -9.25 9.83
CA ASN A 378 -22.07 -10.65 9.46
C ASN A 378 -21.14 -10.85 8.28
N ASP A 379 -20.47 -11.99 8.28
CA ASP A 379 -19.91 -12.57 7.07
C ASP A 379 -19.90 -14.09 7.25
N PRO A 380 -20.41 -14.88 6.30
CA PRO A 380 -20.38 -16.33 6.47
C PRO A 380 -18.97 -16.92 6.23
N ARG A 381 -17.99 -16.15 5.72
CA ARG A 381 -16.57 -16.53 5.69
C ARG A 381 -15.96 -16.40 7.08
N ALA A 382 -15.27 -17.46 7.53
CA ALA A 382 -14.72 -17.52 8.88
C ALA A 382 -13.65 -16.45 9.12
N TRP A 383 -12.80 -16.19 8.12
CA TRP A 383 -11.75 -15.17 8.25
C TRP A 383 -12.30 -13.74 8.38
N ALA A 384 -13.39 -13.44 7.67
CA ALA A 384 -14.02 -12.12 7.66
C ALA A 384 -14.77 -11.89 8.97
N ALA A 385 -15.48 -12.90 9.48
CA ALA A 385 -16.11 -12.84 10.79
C ALA A 385 -15.08 -12.67 11.92
N ALA A 386 -13.95 -13.38 11.87
CA ALA A 386 -12.87 -13.20 12.84
C ALA A 386 -12.30 -11.77 12.78
N SER A 387 -12.06 -11.24 11.57
CA SER A 387 -11.55 -9.88 11.37
C SER A 387 -12.53 -8.82 11.89
N SER A 388 -13.82 -8.98 11.62
CA SER A 388 -14.87 -8.10 12.13
C SER A 388 -14.93 -8.11 13.66
N ARG A 389 -14.91 -9.30 14.28
CA ARG A 389 -14.91 -9.41 15.75
C ARG A 389 -13.71 -8.71 16.38
N ALA A 390 -12.52 -8.92 15.81
CA ALA A 390 -11.29 -8.27 16.27
C ALA A 390 -11.40 -6.74 16.22
N LEU A 391 -12.06 -6.19 15.20
CA LEU A 391 -12.16 -4.75 14.99
C LEU A 391 -13.28 -4.08 15.80
N ILE A 392 -14.45 -4.74 15.92
CA ILE A 392 -15.66 -4.12 16.45
C ILE A 392 -16.01 -4.54 17.88
N GLU A 393 -15.73 -5.79 18.27
CA GLU A 393 -16.08 -6.33 19.59
C GLU A 393 -14.93 -6.27 20.60
N ALA A 394 -13.67 -6.35 20.13
CA ALA A 394 -12.51 -6.28 21.01
C ALA A 394 -12.43 -4.93 21.74
N LYS A 395 -12.22 -5.00 23.05
CA LYS A 395 -12.08 -3.84 23.95
C LYS A 395 -10.65 -3.64 24.42
N GLU A 396 -9.87 -4.71 24.43
CA GLU A 396 -8.49 -4.75 24.88
C GLU A 396 -7.61 -5.29 23.76
N GLN A 397 -6.42 -4.74 23.66
CA GLN A 397 -5.44 -5.14 22.66
C GLN A 397 -4.71 -6.38 23.17
N ILE A 398 -4.36 -7.27 22.26
CA ILE A 398 -3.50 -8.41 22.60
C ILE A 398 -2.18 -7.91 23.22
N GLY A 399 -1.86 -8.43 24.40
CA GLY A 399 -0.67 -8.03 25.17
C GLY A 399 0.62 -8.67 24.66
N GLU A 400 1.76 -8.10 25.06
CA GLU A 400 3.08 -8.61 24.63
C GLU A 400 3.32 -10.05 25.05
N ASP A 401 2.95 -10.44 26.28
CA ASP A 401 3.10 -11.82 26.77
C ASP A 401 2.27 -12.81 25.94
N GLN A 402 1.06 -12.42 25.55
CA GLN A 402 0.18 -13.22 24.70
C GLN A 402 0.76 -13.36 23.29
N ILE A 403 1.36 -12.29 22.76
CA ILE A 403 2.06 -12.34 21.47
C ILE A 403 3.28 -13.27 21.57
N ALA A 404 4.06 -13.18 22.64
CA ALA A 404 5.22 -14.03 22.85
C ALA A 404 4.84 -15.52 22.91
N GLU A 405 3.74 -15.86 23.61
CA GLU A 405 3.19 -17.21 23.65
C GLU A 405 2.72 -17.68 22.27
N LEU A 406 2.00 -16.83 21.52
CA LEU A 406 1.57 -17.14 20.16
C LEU A 406 2.75 -17.43 19.22
N LEU A 407 3.87 -16.74 19.40
CA LEU A 407 5.06 -16.84 18.57
C LEU A 407 6.04 -17.92 19.03
N ALA A 408 5.71 -18.68 20.09
CA ALA A 408 6.53 -19.78 20.57
C ALA A 408 6.55 -20.96 19.57
N ASP A 409 7.74 -21.51 19.34
CA ASP A 409 8.00 -22.72 18.55
C ASP A 409 7.47 -22.72 17.10
N LEU A 410 7.24 -21.54 16.51
CA LEU A 410 6.61 -21.45 15.18
C LEU A 410 7.41 -22.07 14.05
N TYR A 411 8.74 -21.98 14.09
CA TYR A 411 9.61 -22.55 13.07
C TYR A 411 10.00 -24.00 13.37
N VAL A 412 9.61 -24.57 14.51
CA VAL A 412 9.92 -25.96 14.86
C VAL A 412 9.05 -26.87 13.99
N PRO A 413 9.64 -27.66 13.07
CA PRO A 413 8.86 -28.57 12.25
C PRO A 413 8.27 -29.68 13.13
N GLY A 414 6.96 -29.85 13.06
CA GLY A 414 6.28 -30.98 13.69
C GLY A 414 6.51 -32.29 12.92
N SER A 415 5.93 -33.38 13.39
CA SER A 415 5.94 -34.67 12.67
C SER A 415 5.22 -34.57 11.31
N ARG A 416 4.24 -33.67 11.21
CA ARG A 416 3.48 -33.30 10.00
C ARG A 416 2.74 -31.98 10.19
N LEU A 417 2.39 -31.32 9.09
CA LEU A 417 1.44 -30.19 9.08
C LEU A 417 0.05 -30.70 9.47
N ALA A 418 -0.66 -29.96 10.32
CA ALA A 418 -2.02 -30.27 10.73
C ALA A 418 -2.99 -29.89 9.62
N ASN A 419 -2.75 -28.74 8.98
CA ASN A 419 -3.40 -28.34 7.74
C ASN A 419 -2.44 -28.47 6.54
N PRO A 420 -2.35 -29.64 5.89
CA PRO A 420 -1.46 -29.82 4.74
C PRO A 420 -1.87 -28.98 3.53
N ALA A 421 -3.13 -28.51 3.45
CA ALA A 421 -3.59 -27.70 2.34
C ALA A 421 -2.86 -26.36 2.25
N ILE A 422 -2.37 -25.83 3.37
CA ILE A 422 -1.68 -24.53 3.43
C ILE A 422 -0.43 -24.47 2.51
N ARG A 423 0.16 -25.64 2.18
CA ARG A 423 1.30 -25.77 1.24
C ARG A 423 0.96 -25.42 -0.21
N ARG A 424 -0.31 -25.27 -0.56
CA ARG A 424 -0.73 -24.77 -1.88
C ARG A 424 -0.37 -23.30 -2.09
N TRP A 425 -0.30 -22.52 -1.00
CA TRP A 425 -0.05 -21.08 -1.04
C TRP A 425 1.35 -20.71 -0.55
N PHE A 426 1.83 -21.37 0.51
CA PHE A 426 3.08 -20.99 1.17
C PHE A 426 4.21 -21.97 0.88
N GLY A 427 5.45 -21.48 0.82
CA GLY A 427 6.67 -22.28 0.89
C GLY A 427 6.74 -23.12 2.17
N GLU A 428 7.64 -24.10 2.25
CA GLU A 428 7.64 -25.07 3.36
C GLU A 428 7.82 -24.40 4.72
N THR A 429 8.82 -23.52 4.83
CA THR A 429 9.12 -22.79 6.07
C THR A 429 7.96 -21.88 6.50
N ASP A 430 7.37 -21.14 5.56
CA ASP A 430 6.23 -20.26 5.85
C ASP A 430 4.97 -21.08 6.22
N ALA A 431 4.75 -22.22 5.57
CA ALA A 431 3.64 -23.12 5.87
C ALA A 431 3.72 -23.71 7.29
N TRP A 432 4.91 -24.12 7.73
CA TRP A 432 5.14 -24.54 9.12
C TRP A 432 4.83 -23.43 10.11
N TRP A 433 5.34 -22.22 9.83
CA TRP A 433 5.08 -21.06 10.67
C TRP A 433 3.58 -20.76 10.78
N MET A 434 2.86 -20.76 9.64
CA MET A 434 1.41 -20.49 9.61
C MET A 434 0.60 -21.59 10.31
N ASP A 435 0.94 -22.87 10.12
CA ASP A 435 0.23 -23.99 10.75
C ASP A 435 0.47 -24.01 12.27
N ASN A 436 1.70 -23.79 12.72
CA ASN A 436 2.02 -23.72 14.15
C ASN A 436 1.36 -22.51 14.82
N LEU A 437 1.35 -21.34 14.16
CA LEU A 437 0.66 -20.16 14.68
C LEU A 437 -0.83 -20.46 14.87
N ARG A 438 -1.46 -21.11 13.89
CA ARG A 438 -2.87 -21.49 13.99
C ARG A 438 -3.13 -22.43 15.17
N ARG A 439 -2.26 -23.42 15.40
CA ARG A 439 -2.36 -24.32 16.57
C ARG A 439 -2.25 -23.56 17.89
N ASN A 440 -1.38 -22.56 17.97
CA ASN A 440 -1.26 -21.71 19.17
C ASN A 440 -2.51 -20.85 19.36
N ILE A 441 -3.04 -20.28 18.28
CA ILE A 441 -4.31 -19.52 18.28
C ILE A 441 -5.50 -20.37 18.76
N ASP A 442 -5.54 -21.65 18.38
CA ASP A 442 -6.64 -22.57 18.75
C ASP A 442 -6.71 -22.88 20.25
N ARG A 443 -5.63 -22.60 20.99
CA ARG A 443 -5.58 -22.72 22.45
C ARG A 443 -6.18 -21.51 23.17
N ILE A 444 -6.42 -20.40 22.47
CA ILE A 444 -6.97 -19.19 23.06
C ILE A 444 -8.48 -19.37 23.30
N GLU A 445 -8.87 -19.31 24.58
CA GLU A 445 -10.28 -19.41 25.00
C GLU A 445 -11.06 -18.12 24.75
N ASP A 446 -10.45 -16.95 24.96
CA ASP A 446 -11.11 -15.66 24.72
C ASP A 446 -11.37 -15.45 23.22
N PRO A 447 -12.64 -15.36 22.79
CA PRO A 447 -12.98 -15.21 21.38
C PRO A 447 -12.48 -13.91 20.75
N ASN A 448 -12.28 -12.83 21.53
CA ASN A 448 -11.79 -11.55 21.03
C ASN A 448 -10.27 -11.57 20.84
N LEU A 449 -9.53 -12.14 21.79
CA LEU A 449 -8.09 -12.33 21.65
C LEU A 449 -7.77 -13.29 20.51
N ARG A 450 -8.53 -14.39 20.41
CA ARG A 450 -8.41 -15.34 19.29
C ARG A 450 -8.67 -14.66 17.95
N ALA A 451 -9.71 -13.82 17.87
CA ALA A 451 -10.03 -13.05 16.67
C ALA A 451 -8.90 -12.08 16.28
N GLN A 452 -8.31 -11.36 17.25
CA GLN A 452 -7.16 -10.49 17.02
C GLN A 452 -5.94 -11.27 16.50
N ALA A 453 -5.63 -12.40 17.13
CA ALA A 453 -4.53 -13.26 16.71
C ALA A 453 -4.73 -13.84 15.29
N ILE A 454 -5.96 -14.24 14.96
CA ILE A 454 -6.33 -14.65 13.58
C ILE A 454 -6.10 -13.49 12.61
N SER A 455 -6.57 -12.28 12.93
CA SER A 455 -6.40 -11.12 12.04
C SER A 455 -4.92 -10.78 11.80
N LEU A 456 -4.09 -10.83 12.85
CA LEU A 456 -2.64 -10.63 12.73
C LEU A 456 -1.97 -11.73 11.91
N GLY A 457 -2.34 -13.00 12.14
CA GLY A 457 -1.83 -14.12 11.35
C GLY A 457 -2.20 -14.02 9.87
N ILE A 458 -3.44 -13.57 9.56
CA ILE A 458 -3.85 -13.30 8.18
C ILE A 458 -2.95 -12.22 7.56
N GLN A 459 -2.74 -11.10 8.25
CA GLN A 459 -1.91 -10.01 7.74
C GLN A 459 -0.45 -10.46 7.52
N THR A 460 0.09 -11.31 8.40
CA THR A 460 1.44 -11.87 8.24
C THR A 460 1.53 -12.85 7.07
N GLY A 461 0.50 -13.66 6.84
CA GLY A 461 0.43 -14.53 5.66
C GLY A 461 0.30 -13.73 4.35
N ASP A 462 -0.51 -12.67 4.35
CA ASP A 462 -0.62 -11.74 3.21
C ASP A 462 0.72 -11.07 2.90
N TYR A 463 1.45 -10.65 3.94
CA TYR A 463 2.82 -10.18 3.81
C TYR A 463 3.71 -11.25 3.15
N ALA A 464 3.67 -12.50 3.62
CA ALA A 464 4.51 -13.57 3.06
C ALA A 464 4.22 -13.80 1.57
N LEU A 465 2.95 -13.73 1.16
CA LEU A 465 2.49 -13.87 -0.23
C LEU A 465 2.71 -12.62 -1.09
N SER A 466 3.28 -11.55 -0.53
CA SER A 466 3.64 -10.35 -1.29
C SER A 466 5.00 -10.47 -1.96
N PHE A 467 5.77 -11.52 -1.66
CA PHE A 467 7.12 -11.73 -2.18
C PHE A 467 7.19 -12.95 -3.08
N ASP A 468 7.95 -12.80 -4.16
CA ASP A 468 8.28 -13.84 -5.14
C ASP A 468 9.80 -14.07 -5.16
N ASP A 469 10.30 -14.82 -6.15
CA ASP A 469 11.74 -15.07 -6.30
C ASP A 469 12.52 -13.78 -6.59
N GLU A 470 11.91 -12.78 -7.24
CA GLU A 470 12.56 -11.51 -7.57
C GLU A 470 12.67 -10.57 -6.36
N THR A 471 11.81 -10.70 -5.36
CA THR A 471 11.78 -9.80 -4.19
C THR A 471 12.11 -10.49 -2.87
N ARG A 472 12.39 -11.81 -2.90
CA ARG A 472 12.67 -12.62 -1.69
C ARG A 472 13.84 -12.09 -0.85
N ASP A 473 14.84 -11.47 -1.47
CA ASP A 473 16.03 -10.93 -0.81
C ASP A 473 15.73 -9.78 0.15
N ILE A 474 14.64 -9.04 -0.06
CA ILE A 474 14.20 -7.96 0.83
C ILE A 474 13.11 -8.41 1.83
N LYS A 475 12.67 -9.67 1.77
CA LYS A 475 11.68 -10.24 2.71
C LYS A 475 12.28 -10.41 4.11
N ARG A 476 11.62 -9.85 5.11
CA ARG A 476 11.89 -10.04 6.55
C ARG A 476 11.22 -11.28 7.14
N PRO A 477 11.76 -11.83 8.25
CA PRO A 477 11.16 -12.96 8.97
C PRO A 477 9.72 -12.68 9.42
N LEU A 478 8.86 -13.69 9.35
CA LEU A 478 7.43 -13.56 9.67
C LEU A 478 7.19 -13.17 11.13
N THR A 479 7.98 -13.71 12.06
CA THR A 479 7.90 -13.35 13.49
C THR A 479 8.15 -11.85 13.71
N THR A 480 9.15 -11.27 13.03
CA THR A 480 9.44 -9.82 13.11
C THR A 480 8.28 -9.00 12.58
N ILE A 481 7.67 -9.45 11.48
CA ILE A 481 6.54 -8.77 10.87
C ILE A 481 5.28 -8.88 11.72
N PHE A 482 5.02 -10.04 12.33
CA PHE A 482 3.90 -10.21 13.25
C PHE A 482 4.00 -9.23 14.42
N TRP A 483 5.17 -9.11 15.06
CA TRP A 483 5.40 -8.10 16.10
C TRP A 483 5.16 -6.68 15.62
N ARG A 484 5.65 -6.33 14.43
CA ARG A 484 5.43 -5.01 13.85
C ARG A 484 3.95 -4.72 13.58
N LEU A 485 3.23 -5.69 13.04
CA LEU A 485 1.80 -5.58 12.78
C LEU A 485 1.02 -5.45 14.09
N ALA A 486 1.37 -6.23 15.11
CA ALA A 486 0.76 -6.16 16.43
C ALA A 486 1.01 -4.80 17.11
N GLY A 487 2.23 -4.26 17.04
CA GLY A 487 2.56 -2.94 17.59
C GLY A 487 1.91 -1.77 16.84
N ARG A 488 1.46 -1.99 15.60
CA ARG A 488 0.72 -1.00 14.79
C ARG A 488 -0.79 -1.20 14.84
N ALA A 489 -1.25 -2.36 15.29
CA ALA A 489 -2.67 -2.62 15.46
C ALA A 489 -3.21 -1.58 16.44
N THR A 490 -4.21 -0.82 16.01
CA THR A 490 -4.93 0.10 16.89
C THR A 490 -6.25 -0.55 17.24
N LEU A 491 -6.59 -0.57 18.53
CA LEU A 491 -7.97 -0.78 18.93
C LEU A 491 -8.80 0.27 18.19
N GLY A 492 -9.78 -0.19 17.41
CA GLY A 492 -10.68 0.73 16.72
C GLY A 492 -11.38 1.66 17.73
N PRO A 493 -12.00 2.77 17.26
CA PRO A 493 -12.68 3.75 18.10
C PRO A 493 -13.56 3.10 19.16
N ALA A 494 -13.78 3.79 20.29
CA ALA A 494 -14.79 3.37 21.25
C ALA A 494 -16.13 3.24 20.52
N GLY A 495 -16.73 2.06 20.58
CA GLY A 495 -17.97 1.72 19.87
C GLY A 495 -19.15 1.61 20.80
N HIS A 496 -20.33 1.42 20.21
CA HIS A 496 -21.53 1.09 20.97
C HIS A 496 -21.34 -0.26 21.70
N PRO A 497 -21.72 -0.39 22.99
CA PRO A 497 -21.41 -1.57 23.82
C PRO A 497 -22.09 -2.86 23.35
N HIS A 498 -23.12 -2.72 22.52
CA HIS A 498 -23.89 -3.84 21.95
C HIS A 498 -23.52 -4.19 20.51
N ASN A 499 -22.40 -3.67 19.99
CA ASN A 499 -21.88 -4.13 18.70
C ASN A 499 -21.65 -5.64 18.73
N ARG A 500 -22.03 -6.32 17.65
CA ARG A 500 -21.95 -7.79 17.55
C ARG A 500 -21.57 -8.25 16.16
N THR A 501 -20.70 -9.25 16.11
CA THR A 501 -20.31 -9.95 14.89
C THR A 501 -20.90 -11.36 14.87
N TYR A 502 -21.44 -11.74 13.71
CA TYR A 502 -22.05 -13.02 13.41
C TYR A 502 -21.27 -13.72 12.28
N ASN A 503 -21.32 -15.05 12.26
CA ASN A 503 -20.81 -15.89 11.18
C ASN A 503 -21.94 -16.85 10.77
N GLN A 504 -23.02 -16.28 10.24
CA GLN A 504 -24.26 -16.97 9.92
C GLN A 504 -24.56 -16.94 8.41
N PRO A 505 -25.36 -17.91 7.91
CA PRO A 505 -26.01 -17.79 6.60
C PRO A 505 -26.68 -16.44 6.42
N LEU A 506 -26.57 -15.85 5.22
CA LEU A 506 -26.98 -14.47 4.98
C LEU A 506 -28.47 -14.24 5.17
N GLU A 507 -29.29 -15.13 4.62
CA GLU A 507 -30.75 -15.01 4.74
C GLU A 507 -31.20 -15.11 6.21
N GLU A 508 -30.55 -15.97 7.00
CA GLU A 508 -30.83 -16.13 8.44
C GLU A 508 -30.47 -14.86 9.23
N PHE A 509 -29.27 -14.32 8.99
CA PHE A 509 -28.82 -13.09 9.62
C PHE A 509 -29.75 -11.91 9.28
N ILE A 510 -30.09 -11.73 8.00
CA ILE A 510 -30.95 -10.63 7.56
C ILE A 510 -32.34 -10.76 8.20
N ARG A 511 -32.94 -11.96 8.18
CA ARG A 511 -34.29 -12.22 8.72
C ARG A 511 -34.37 -12.00 10.23
N SER A 512 -33.32 -12.32 10.97
CA SER A 512 -33.26 -12.16 12.42
C SER A 512 -32.83 -10.77 12.87
N SER A 513 -32.17 -10.00 12.00
CA SER A 513 -31.69 -8.66 12.30
C SER A 513 -32.82 -7.68 12.59
N ARG A 514 -32.62 -6.83 13.59
CA ARG A 514 -33.55 -5.76 14.01
C ARG A 514 -32.97 -4.36 13.83
N ALA A 515 -32.03 -4.21 12.90
CA ALA A 515 -31.45 -2.91 12.57
C ALA A 515 -32.45 -1.97 11.89
N GLU A 516 -32.21 -0.67 11.97
CA GLU A 516 -32.97 0.35 11.23
C GLU A 516 -32.56 0.40 9.75
N LEU A 517 -31.28 0.15 9.47
CA LEU A 517 -30.69 0.12 8.14
C LEU A 517 -30.10 -1.27 7.81
N LEU A 518 -30.40 -1.79 6.63
CA LEU A 518 -29.70 -2.93 6.03
C LEU A 518 -28.70 -2.41 4.98
N TYR A 519 -27.43 -2.79 5.13
CA TYR A 519 -26.39 -2.56 4.13
C TYR A 519 -26.03 -3.87 3.42
N LEU A 520 -26.21 -3.88 2.11
CA LEU A 520 -25.85 -5.00 1.24
C LEU A 520 -24.81 -4.54 0.23
N SER A 521 -23.61 -5.12 0.28
CA SER A 521 -22.59 -4.95 -0.74
C SER A 521 -22.29 -6.33 -1.32
N LEU A 522 -22.94 -6.66 -2.43
CA LEU A 522 -22.72 -7.95 -3.08
C LEU A 522 -21.40 -7.94 -3.84
N PRO A 523 -20.69 -9.09 -3.89
CA PRO A 523 -19.51 -9.21 -4.74
C PRO A 523 -19.88 -8.97 -6.22
N PRO A 524 -18.92 -8.51 -7.03
CA PRO A 524 -19.15 -8.28 -8.45
C PRO A 524 -19.61 -9.57 -9.14
N SER A 525 -20.47 -9.42 -10.14
CA SER A 525 -21.14 -10.53 -10.81
C SER A 525 -20.26 -11.31 -11.80
N HIS A 526 -18.99 -10.96 -12.01
CA HIS A 526 -18.11 -11.59 -13.02
C HIS A 526 -16.98 -12.43 -12.41
N ALA A 527 -16.63 -13.50 -13.13
CA ALA A 527 -15.83 -14.65 -12.69
C ALA A 527 -14.31 -14.45 -12.55
N GLU A 528 -13.79 -13.24 -12.77
CA GLU A 528 -12.37 -13.03 -12.56
C GLU A 528 -12.10 -12.67 -11.10
N ILE A 529 -11.75 -13.67 -10.30
CA ILE A 529 -11.13 -13.47 -9.00
C ILE A 529 -9.69 -12.98 -9.28
N SER A 530 -9.39 -11.71 -9.02
CA SER A 530 -8.02 -11.18 -9.12
C SER A 530 -7.68 -10.25 -7.96
N GLY A 531 -6.40 -9.91 -7.84
CA GLY A 531 -5.90 -9.00 -6.81
C GLY A 531 -6.18 -9.52 -5.40
N SER A 532 -6.70 -8.64 -4.53
CA SER A 532 -6.97 -8.96 -3.12
C SER A 532 -7.99 -10.09 -2.90
N GLU A 533 -8.88 -10.36 -3.88
CA GLU A 533 -9.88 -11.43 -3.76
C GLU A 533 -9.30 -12.83 -3.94
N ALA A 534 -8.29 -12.98 -4.81
CA ALA A 534 -7.59 -14.25 -4.97
C ALA A 534 -6.91 -14.67 -3.66
N ARG A 535 -6.59 -13.71 -2.80
CA ARG A 535 -6.01 -13.94 -1.48
C ARG A 535 -7.05 -14.37 -0.43
N ASN A 536 -8.36 -14.35 -0.70
CA ASN A 536 -9.35 -14.75 0.30
C ASN A 536 -9.41 -16.26 0.56
N GLU A 537 -9.04 -17.08 -0.43
CA GLU A 537 -9.17 -18.53 -0.35
C GLU A 537 -8.22 -19.11 0.70
N TRP A 538 -6.94 -18.72 0.67
CA TRP A 538 -5.96 -19.19 1.64
C TRP A 538 -6.35 -18.78 3.06
N ARG A 539 -6.92 -17.58 3.25
CA ARG A 539 -7.39 -17.09 4.55
C ARG A 539 -8.49 -17.99 5.11
N GLU A 540 -9.45 -18.37 4.27
CA GLU A 540 -10.52 -19.26 4.66
C GLU A 540 -10.00 -20.65 5.03
N VAL A 541 -9.11 -21.22 4.20
CA VAL A 541 -8.50 -22.54 4.47
C VAL A 541 -7.65 -22.52 5.73
N TRP A 542 -6.91 -21.43 5.97
CA TRP A 542 -6.12 -21.28 7.18
C TRP A 542 -7.00 -21.15 8.43
N VAL A 543 -8.04 -20.30 8.41
CA VAL A 543 -8.96 -20.07 9.55
C VAL A 543 -9.91 -21.24 9.80
N LYS A 544 -10.20 -22.09 8.82
CA LYS A 544 -10.93 -23.35 9.04
C LYS A 544 -10.03 -24.51 9.41
N GLY A 545 -8.77 -24.51 8.95
CA GLY A 545 -7.82 -25.60 9.20
C GLY A 545 -8.05 -26.80 8.30
N THR A 546 -8.93 -26.65 7.31
CA THR A 546 -9.29 -27.66 6.32
C THR A 546 -9.54 -26.99 4.99
N ASP A 547 -9.37 -27.76 3.93
CA ASP A 547 -9.68 -27.37 2.55
C ASP A 547 -11.11 -27.77 2.13
N GLU A 548 -11.87 -28.39 3.04
CA GLU A 548 -13.25 -28.75 2.75
C GLU A 548 -14.09 -27.49 2.51
N PRO A 549 -14.73 -27.36 1.32
CA PRO A 549 -15.60 -26.23 1.05
C PRO A 549 -16.71 -26.20 2.09
N GLY A 550 -16.88 -25.07 2.78
CA GLY A 550 -17.98 -24.91 3.73
C GLY A 550 -19.32 -25.06 3.01
N ALA A 551 -20.22 -25.87 3.57
CA ALA A 551 -21.56 -26.04 3.04
C ALA A 551 -22.36 -24.71 3.11
N ASP A 552 -22.96 -24.35 1.97
CA ASP A 552 -24.28 -23.74 1.79
C ASP A 552 -24.49 -22.31 1.25
N ASP A 553 -23.78 -21.24 1.63
CA ASP A 553 -24.12 -19.90 1.07
C ASP A 553 -22.94 -19.12 0.49
N VAL A 554 -21.78 -19.14 1.15
CA VAL A 554 -20.56 -18.46 0.68
C VAL A 554 -20.19 -18.94 -0.72
N GLN A 555 -20.20 -20.26 -0.95
CA GLN A 555 -19.77 -20.82 -2.23
C GLN A 555 -20.73 -20.45 -3.36
N ARG A 556 -22.04 -20.27 -3.09
CA ARG A 556 -23.02 -19.83 -4.09
C ARG A 556 -22.90 -18.34 -4.42
N LEU A 557 -22.47 -17.51 -3.46
CA LEU A 557 -22.23 -16.07 -3.64
C LEU A 557 -20.86 -15.75 -4.23
N MET A 558 -19.85 -16.54 -3.89
CA MET A 558 -18.50 -16.46 -4.43
C MET A 558 -18.38 -17.14 -5.79
N ALA A 559 -19.22 -18.15 -6.07
CA ALA A 559 -19.37 -18.66 -7.43
C ALA A 559 -20.00 -17.55 -8.26
N ALA A 560 -19.25 -17.04 -9.24
CA ALA A 560 -19.76 -16.00 -10.11
C ALA A 560 -21.09 -16.46 -10.73
N PRO A 561 -22.15 -15.64 -10.59
CA PRO A 561 -23.45 -15.99 -11.14
C PRO A 561 -23.30 -16.27 -12.63
N GLN A 562 -23.73 -17.46 -13.05
CA GLN A 562 -23.58 -17.90 -14.45
C GLN A 562 -24.53 -17.16 -15.40
N SER A 563 -25.49 -16.39 -14.88
CA SER A 563 -26.44 -15.60 -15.65
C SER A 563 -26.97 -14.40 -14.87
N LYS A 564 -27.43 -13.36 -15.60
CA LYS A 564 -28.17 -12.21 -15.07
C LYS A 564 -29.35 -12.65 -14.19
N HIS A 565 -30.12 -13.65 -14.63
CA HIS A 565 -31.28 -14.16 -13.90
C HIS A 565 -30.88 -14.78 -12.55
N SER A 566 -29.80 -15.57 -12.52
CA SER A 566 -29.29 -16.16 -11.28
C SER A 566 -28.85 -15.09 -10.28
N TYR A 567 -28.19 -14.02 -10.76
CA TYR A 567 -27.77 -12.90 -9.92
C TYR A 567 -28.97 -12.14 -9.35
N LEU A 568 -29.91 -11.73 -10.20
CA LEU A 568 -31.10 -10.99 -9.74
C LEU A 568 -31.97 -11.84 -8.81
N SER A 569 -32.07 -13.15 -9.02
CA SER A 569 -32.79 -14.05 -8.12
C SER A 569 -32.14 -14.17 -6.74
N LEU A 570 -30.81 -14.10 -6.67
CA LEU A 570 -30.08 -14.05 -5.41
C LEU A 570 -30.34 -12.73 -4.67
N VAL A 571 -30.27 -11.60 -5.39
CA VAL A 571 -30.61 -10.28 -4.84
C VAL A 571 -32.05 -10.29 -4.30
N ASP A 572 -33.02 -10.76 -5.10
CA ASP A 572 -34.43 -10.82 -4.73
C ASP A 572 -34.67 -11.59 -3.43
N ARG A 573 -34.03 -12.76 -3.27
CA ARG A 573 -34.12 -13.54 -2.02
C ARG A 573 -33.64 -12.76 -0.80
N LEU A 574 -32.51 -12.06 -0.91
CA LEU A 574 -31.97 -11.25 0.18
C LEU A 574 -32.85 -10.04 0.50
N LEU A 575 -33.41 -9.38 -0.52
CA LEU A 575 -34.37 -8.28 -0.34
C LEU A 575 -35.65 -8.77 0.37
N ARG A 576 -36.19 -9.94 -0.01
CA ARG A 576 -37.33 -10.56 0.69
C ARG A 576 -37.01 -10.87 2.15
N ALA A 577 -35.82 -11.39 2.43
CA ALA A 577 -35.40 -11.67 3.80
C ALA A 577 -35.32 -10.39 4.65
N GLY A 578 -34.99 -9.24 4.05
CA GLY A 578 -34.88 -7.94 4.71
C GLY A 578 -36.15 -7.09 4.70
N ALA A 579 -37.30 -7.64 4.29
CA ALA A 579 -38.54 -6.87 4.09
C ALA A 579 -39.03 -6.12 5.35
N HIS A 580 -38.72 -6.62 6.54
CA HIS A 580 -39.05 -6.01 7.83
C HIS A 580 -38.15 -4.82 8.21
N ILE A 581 -36.96 -4.68 7.59
CA ILE A 581 -36.03 -3.59 7.87
C ILE A 581 -36.49 -2.33 7.10
N LYS A 582 -36.56 -1.19 7.78
CA LYS A 582 -37.18 0.04 7.24
C LYS A 582 -36.40 0.65 6.07
N THR A 583 -35.08 0.77 6.21
CA THR A 583 -34.22 1.44 5.23
C THR A 583 -33.20 0.44 4.69
N TRP A 584 -32.97 0.47 3.38
CA TRP A 584 -31.95 -0.32 2.71
C TRP A 584 -30.95 0.60 2.01
N ALA A 585 -29.68 0.25 2.09
CA ALA A 585 -28.61 0.80 1.27
C ALA A 585 -27.93 -0.35 0.53
N PHE A 586 -28.10 -0.39 -0.78
CA PHE A 586 -27.59 -1.44 -1.65
C PHE A 586 -26.41 -0.91 -2.46
N HIS A 587 -25.20 -1.37 -2.14
CA HIS A 587 -24.01 -1.08 -2.91
C HIS A 587 -23.88 -2.05 -4.09
N TYR A 588 -23.69 -1.47 -5.27
CA TYR A 588 -23.65 -2.18 -6.54
C TYR A 588 -22.53 -1.65 -7.43
N GLN A 589 -21.82 -2.56 -8.09
CA GLN A 589 -20.81 -2.23 -9.09
C GLN A 589 -21.26 -2.74 -10.45
N ASP A 590 -21.26 -1.86 -11.44
CA ASP A 590 -21.70 -2.19 -12.80
C ASP A 590 -20.59 -2.92 -13.55
N VAL A 591 -20.64 -4.25 -13.49
CA VAL A 591 -19.63 -5.14 -14.08
C VAL A 591 -20.12 -5.88 -15.32
N GLY A 592 -21.39 -5.73 -15.72
CA GLY A 592 -21.88 -6.17 -17.04
C GLY A 592 -22.92 -7.29 -17.10
N LEU A 593 -23.17 -8.09 -16.05
CA LEU A 593 -24.25 -9.10 -16.08
C LEU A 593 -25.65 -8.50 -15.87
N ALA A 594 -25.77 -7.66 -14.86
CA ALA A 594 -26.93 -6.81 -14.62
C ALA A 594 -26.47 -5.36 -14.77
N SER A 595 -27.37 -4.46 -15.11
CA SER A 595 -27.11 -3.03 -15.06
C SER A 595 -27.56 -2.45 -13.73
N ALA A 596 -27.06 -1.26 -13.38
CA ALA A 596 -27.60 -0.51 -12.24
C ALA A 596 -29.12 -0.25 -12.37
N HIS A 597 -29.62 -0.15 -13.60
CA HIS A 597 -31.05 -0.04 -13.87
C HIS A 597 -31.81 -1.32 -13.48
N ASP A 598 -31.31 -2.50 -13.88
CA ASP A 598 -31.94 -3.78 -13.54
C ASP A 598 -32.06 -3.98 -12.02
N VAL A 599 -30.99 -3.66 -11.30
CA VAL A 599 -30.96 -3.75 -9.83
C VAL A 599 -31.92 -2.73 -9.20
N SER A 600 -31.98 -1.51 -9.75
CA SER A 600 -32.89 -0.46 -9.29
C SER A 600 -34.36 -0.85 -9.50
N GLU A 601 -34.71 -1.40 -10.67
CA GLU A 601 -36.07 -1.91 -10.93
C GLU A 601 -36.44 -3.05 -9.98
N LEU A 602 -35.52 -4.00 -9.76
CA LEU A 602 -35.75 -5.07 -8.79
C LEU A 602 -35.99 -4.53 -7.37
N ILE A 603 -35.25 -3.51 -6.94
CA ILE A 603 -35.48 -2.90 -5.61
C ILE A 603 -36.85 -2.21 -5.56
N LYS A 604 -37.28 -1.55 -6.64
CA LYS A 604 -38.60 -0.90 -6.74
C LYS A 604 -39.76 -1.88 -6.59
N ASP A 605 -39.61 -3.13 -7.00
CA ASP A 605 -40.61 -4.18 -6.79
C ASP A 605 -40.91 -4.45 -5.31
N HIS A 606 -39.95 -4.13 -4.42
CA HIS A 606 -40.10 -4.31 -2.97
C HIS A 606 -40.43 -3.01 -2.24
N ARG A 607 -39.84 -1.87 -2.64
CA ARG A 607 -40.03 -0.57 -1.97
C ARG A 607 -39.55 0.62 -2.82
N PRO A 608 -40.06 1.84 -2.59
CA PRO A 608 -39.63 3.01 -3.36
C PRO A 608 -38.16 3.35 -3.12
N VAL A 609 -37.45 3.61 -4.22
CA VAL A 609 -36.08 4.13 -4.21
C VAL A 609 -36.12 5.62 -3.84
N ARG A 610 -35.45 5.98 -2.76
CA ARG A 610 -35.35 7.35 -2.26
C ARG A 610 -34.25 8.13 -2.98
N ALA A 611 -33.09 7.52 -3.18
CA ALA A 611 -31.94 8.16 -3.81
C ALA A 611 -31.01 7.11 -4.42
N THR A 612 -30.32 7.49 -5.51
CA THR A 612 -29.23 6.71 -6.10
C THR A 612 -27.99 7.59 -6.15
N TYR A 613 -26.93 7.16 -5.48
CA TYR A 613 -25.63 7.81 -5.51
C TYR A 613 -24.73 7.06 -6.48
N SER A 614 -23.89 7.77 -7.23
CA SER A 614 -22.93 7.16 -8.15
C SER A 614 -21.57 7.81 -8.07
N LYS A 615 -20.51 7.02 -8.24
CA LYS A 615 -19.15 7.50 -8.48
C LYS A 615 -18.59 6.76 -9.69
N ASP A 616 -18.25 7.54 -10.71
CA ASP A 616 -17.69 7.02 -11.95
C ASP A 616 -16.16 7.02 -11.87
N LEU A 617 -15.57 5.86 -12.15
CA LEU A 617 -14.13 5.65 -12.26
C LEU A 617 -13.75 5.04 -13.62
N THR A 618 -14.67 4.95 -14.59
CA THR A 618 -14.38 4.30 -15.90
C THR A 618 -13.37 5.05 -16.75
N GLU A 619 -13.11 6.32 -16.42
CA GLU A 619 -12.03 7.11 -17.02
C GLU A 619 -10.64 6.56 -16.66
N VAL A 620 -10.55 5.74 -15.60
CA VAL A 620 -9.35 5.04 -15.19
C VAL A 620 -9.41 3.61 -15.72
N PRO A 621 -8.36 3.10 -16.36
CA PRO A 621 -8.33 1.72 -16.79
C PRO A 621 -8.53 0.76 -15.60
N GLY A 622 -9.48 -0.18 -15.76
CA GLY A 622 -9.94 -1.10 -14.71
C GLY A 622 -11.02 -0.53 -13.78
N GLY A 623 -11.25 0.79 -13.78
CA GLY A 623 -12.23 1.44 -12.92
C GLY A 623 -13.68 1.13 -13.31
N LEU A 624 -14.52 0.96 -12.30
CA LEU A 624 -15.95 0.63 -12.44
C LEU A 624 -16.85 1.77 -11.97
N ARG A 625 -18.08 1.79 -12.48
CA ARG A 625 -19.14 2.64 -11.91
C ARG A 625 -19.66 2.00 -10.63
N ASN A 626 -19.55 2.74 -9.54
CA ASN A 626 -20.03 2.34 -8.22
C ASN A 626 -21.34 3.07 -7.95
N TYR A 627 -22.33 2.34 -7.43
CA TYR A 627 -23.67 2.86 -7.10
C TYR A 627 -24.05 2.48 -5.69
N ILE A 628 -24.72 3.38 -4.98
CA ILE A 628 -25.43 3.06 -3.74
C ILE A 628 -26.88 3.47 -3.91
N ILE A 629 -27.77 2.49 -3.94
CA ILE A 629 -29.22 2.68 -4.08
C ILE A 629 -29.82 2.65 -2.69
N VAL A 630 -30.40 3.76 -2.26
CA VAL A 630 -31.07 3.91 -0.97
C VAL A 630 -32.56 3.80 -1.18
N ALA A 631 -33.19 2.85 -0.49
CA ALA A 631 -34.62 2.59 -0.59
C ALA A 631 -35.25 2.53 0.79
N GLU A 632 -36.40 3.18 0.96
CA GLU A 632 -37.02 3.37 2.27
C GLU A 632 -38.51 3.07 2.18
N ARG A 633 -39.05 2.36 3.16
CA ARG A 633 -40.49 2.12 3.24
C ARG A 633 -41.19 3.43 3.61
N SER A 634 -42.20 3.82 2.83
CA SER A 634 -43.09 4.94 3.18
C SER A 634 -43.72 4.67 4.55
N SER A 635 -43.65 5.66 5.43
CA SER A 635 -44.11 5.63 6.82
C SER A 635 -45.55 5.17 6.99
#